data_AF-A0A7K8H0H2-F1
#
_entry.id   AF-A0A7K8H0H2-F1
#
_cell.length_a   1.000
_cell.length_b   1.000
_cell.length_c   1.000
_cell.angle_alpha   90.00
_cell.angle_beta   90.00
_cell.angle_gamma   90.00
#
_symmetry.space_group_name_H-M   'P 1'
#
loop_
_entity.id
_entity.type
_entity.pdbx_description
1 polymer ?
#
loop_
_entity_poly.entity_id
_entity_poly.type
_entity_poly.pdbx_seq_one_letter_code
_entity_poly.pdbx_strand_id
1 'polypeptide(L)'
;STVHPASPPLLCTSEDKDLAVSPLRIVAEAEHSFEKHIQGILQRSSANPLHLNKTAKISLLISRSADKDAAPPPEECLQLLSRATQVFREEYILKQDLAKEEIQQRVKLLWGQKKKQLEDLNYCREERKSLREMAERLADKYEEAKEKQEDITNRMKKVLRSFQSQLPVLSDTEKDMKKELQTIHDQLQHLSNAIRQVKMKKEYQQKQMEKGRSPRKPSISLSAYQSKCIQAVLREEGEHIREMVKQINDIRSHVNF
;
A
#
# COMPACT_ATOMS: atom_id res chain seq x y z
N SER A 1 10.22 -31.99 -24.09
CA SER A 1 9.40 -31.33 -23.06
C SER A 1 10.15 -31.29 -21.75
N THR A 2 10.85 -30.19 -21.48
CA THR A 2 11.61 -29.96 -20.24
C THR A 2 10.70 -29.26 -19.24
N VAL A 3 10.19 -30.03 -18.28
CA VAL A 3 9.40 -29.51 -17.16
C VAL A 3 10.36 -28.82 -16.20
N HIS A 4 10.30 -27.49 -16.12
CA HIS A 4 11.01 -26.74 -15.09
C HIS A 4 10.37 -27.04 -13.72
N PRO A 5 11.15 -27.34 -12.67
CA PRO A 5 10.61 -27.40 -11.33
C PRO A 5 10.16 -26.00 -10.91
N ALA A 6 8.99 -25.91 -10.26
CA ALA A 6 8.44 -24.66 -9.76
C ALA A 6 9.42 -24.01 -8.77
N SER A 7 9.65 -22.69 -8.95
CA SER A 7 10.49 -21.88 -8.08
C SER A 7 10.02 -21.99 -6.61
N PRO A 8 10.94 -22.04 -5.63
CA PRO A 8 10.57 -22.11 -4.23
C PRO A 8 9.83 -20.83 -3.80
N PRO A 9 8.79 -20.94 -2.96
CA PRO A 9 8.07 -19.78 -2.47
C PRO A 9 9.01 -18.88 -1.67
N LEU A 10 8.93 -17.57 -1.93
CA LEU A 10 9.64 -16.56 -1.15
C LEU A 10 9.19 -16.66 0.31
N LEU A 11 10.15 -16.56 1.24
CA LEU A 11 10.02 -16.71 2.69
C LEU A 11 9.12 -15.63 3.33
N CYS A 12 7.83 -15.60 3.00
CA CYS A 12 6.81 -14.74 3.60
C CYS A 12 5.40 -15.38 3.49
N THR A 13 5.31 -16.70 3.67
CA THR A 13 4.03 -17.39 3.88
C THR A 13 4.08 -18.24 5.15
N SER A 14 4.51 -17.66 6.27
CA SER A 14 3.95 -18.05 7.56
C SER A 14 2.77 -17.11 7.80
N GLU A 15 1.57 -17.67 7.94
CA GLU A 15 0.51 -17.01 8.69
C GLU A 15 0.95 -16.97 10.16
N ASP A 16 1.96 -16.15 10.49
CA ASP A 16 2.26 -15.80 11.87
C ASP A 16 1.15 -14.86 12.34
N LYS A 17 0.08 -15.49 12.84
CA LYS A 17 -0.95 -14.88 13.67
C LYS A 17 -0.44 -14.46 15.05
N ASP A 18 0.86 -14.62 15.32
CA ASP A 18 1.52 -13.86 16.35
C ASP A 18 1.87 -12.50 15.79
N LEU A 19 0.82 -11.65 15.74
CA LEU A 19 1.00 -10.21 15.74
C LEU A 19 2.10 -9.94 16.77
N ALA A 20 3.24 -9.45 16.31
CA ALA A 20 4.25 -8.82 17.15
C ALA A 20 3.59 -7.57 17.72
N VAL A 21 2.71 -7.79 18.71
CA VAL A 21 1.98 -6.77 19.40
C VAL A 21 3.04 -5.99 20.13
N SER A 22 3.29 -4.76 19.66
CA SER A 22 4.19 -3.84 20.33
C SER A 22 3.86 -3.87 21.84
N PRO A 23 4.85 -4.03 22.73
CA PRO A 23 4.62 -4.01 24.18
C PRO A 23 3.81 -2.78 24.64
N LEU A 24 3.82 -1.70 23.86
CA LEU A 24 2.99 -0.52 24.07
C LEU A 24 1.49 -0.76 23.91
N ARG A 25 1.08 -1.65 23.00
CA ARG A 25 -0.31 -1.98 22.75
C ARG A 25 -0.90 -2.78 23.93
N ILE A 26 -0.12 -3.70 24.51
CA ILE A 26 -0.50 -4.41 25.75
C ILE A 26 -0.71 -3.43 26.91
N VAL A 27 0.11 -2.39 27.00
CA VAL A 27 -0.01 -1.34 28.03
C VAL A 27 -1.16 -0.36 27.74
N ALA A 28 -1.52 -0.15 26.49
CA ALA A 28 -2.67 0.65 26.09
C ALA A 28 -4.01 -0.11 26.23
N GLU A 29 -3.98 -1.44 26.09
CA GLU A 29 -5.14 -2.34 26.15
C GLU A 29 -5.38 -2.93 27.55
N ALA A 30 -4.50 -2.69 28.52
CA ALA A 30 -4.69 -3.17 29.89
C ALA A 30 -5.95 -2.55 30.53
N GLU A 31 -6.90 -3.42 30.92
CA GLU A 31 -8.25 -3.09 31.44
C GLU A 31 -8.27 -2.19 32.69
N HIS A 32 -7.11 -1.99 33.33
CA HIS A 32 -6.90 -1.00 34.38
C HIS A 32 -6.05 0.16 33.85
N SER A 33 -6.70 1.11 33.15
CA SER A 33 -6.04 2.37 32.77
C SER A 33 -5.34 2.97 33.99
N PHE A 34 -4.08 3.39 33.82
CA PHE A 34 -3.28 4.07 34.84
C PHE A 34 -4.06 5.21 35.51
N GLU A 35 -4.94 5.87 34.76
CA GLU A 35 -5.85 6.88 35.29
C GLU A 35 -6.81 6.33 36.35
N LYS A 36 -7.42 5.15 36.14
CA LYS A 36 -8.27 4.49 37.14
C LYS A 36 -7.48 4.10 38.39
N HIS A 37 -6.23 3.70 38.23
CA HIS A 37 -5.33 3.40 39.35
C HIS A 37 -5.07 4.66 40.20
N ILE A 38 -4.71 5.78 39.56
CA ILE A 38 -4.54 7.07 40.25
C ILE A 38 -5.84 7.55 40.90
N GLN A 39 -6.98 7.42 40.21
CA GLN A 39 -8.29 7.74 40.79
C GLN A 39 -8.61 6.88 42.01
N GLY A 40 -8.24 5.59 41.99
CA GLY A 40 -8.36 4.68 43.14
C GLY A 40 -7.51 5.14 44.33
N ILE A 41 -6.26 5.56 44.10
CA ILE A 41 -5.39 6.10 45.16
C ILE A 41 -5.99 7.37 45.76
N LEU A 42 -6.57 8.24 44.92
CA LEU A 42 -7.18 9.49 45.34
C LEU A 42 -8.61 9.33 45.89
N GLN A 43 -9.20 8.14 45.82
CA GLN A 43 -10.55 7.89 46.30
C GLN A 43 -10.60 8.02 47.84
N ARG A 44 -11.60 8.75 48.33
CA ARG A 44 -11.76 9.07 49.76
C ARG A 44 -12.96 8.34 50.31
N SER A 45 -12.80 7.77 51.50
CA SER A 45 -13.86 7.09 52.26
C SER A 45 -14.48 7.99 53.33
N SER A 46 -13.86 9.14 53.62
CA SER A 46 -14.35 10.10 54.61
C SER A 46 -14.93 11.37 53.97
N ALA A 47 -15.97 11.92 54.59
CA ALA A 47 -16.65 13.12 54.13
C ALA A 47 -15.71 14.34 54.08
N ASN A 48 -15.94 15.19 53.09
CA ASN A 48 -15.13 16.36 52.75
C ASN A 48 -14.95 17.29 53.99
N PRO A 49 -13.73 17.48 54.51
CA PRO A 49 -13.49 18.30 55.72
C PRO A 49 -13.82 19.78 55.50
N LEU A 50 -14.01 20.22 54.24
CA LEU A 50 -14.57 21.53 53.92
C LEU A 50 -16.02 21.69 54.36
N HIS A 51 -16.81 20.61 54.32
CA HIS A 51 -18.16 20.59 54.87
C HIS A 51 -18.09 20.58 56.39
N LEU A 52 -17.11 19.90 56.98
CA LEU A 52 -16.90 19.96 58.42
C LEU A 52 -16.45 21.36 58.87
N ASN A 53 -15.62 22.07 58.12
CA ASN A 53 -15.26 23.46 58.44
C ASN A 53 -16.43 24.42 58.20
N LYS A 54 -17.23 24.21 57.15
CA LYS A 54 -18.46 25.00 56.92
C LYS A 54 -19.50 24.72 58.00
N THR A 55 -19.70 23.47 58.41
CA THR A 55 -20.61 23.07 59.50
C THR A 55 -20.06 23.45 60.87
N ALA A 56 -18.74 23.41 61.09
CA ALA A 56 -18.08 23.95 62.27
C ALA A 56 -18.26 25.46 62.36
N LYS A 57 -18.03 26.17 61.25
CA LYS A 57 -18.20 27.62 61.12
C LYS A 57 -19.66 28.02 61.18
N ILE A 58 -20.58 27.21 60.65
CA ILE A 58 -22.04 27.37 60.76
C ILE A 58 -22.48 27.08 62.19
N SER A 59 -22.00 26.03 62.88
CA SER A 59 -22.24 25.84 64.32
C SER A 59 -21.68 27.02 65.12
N LEU A 60 -20.47 27.47 64.82
CA LEU A 60 -19.84 28.63 65.49
C LEU A 60 -20.58 29.95 65.20
N LEU A 61 -21.24 30.07 64.04
CA LEU A 61 -22.08 31.22 63.67
C LEU A 61 -23.50 31.12 64.25
N ILE A 62 -24.11 29.94 64.27
CA ILE A 62 -25.44 29.68 64.83
C ILE A 62 -25.42 29.85 66.35
N SER A 63 -24.39 29.34 67.04
CA SER A 63 -24.13 29.55 68.47
C SER A 63 -23.79 31.00 68.83
N ARG A 64 -23.44 31.84 67.85
CA ARG A 64 -23.23 33.28 68.06
C ARG A 64 -24.54 34.08 68.00
N SER A 65 -25.57 33.52 67.38
CA SER A 65 -26.87 34.19 67.16
C SER A 65 -28.02 33.66 68.03
N ALA A 66 -27.88 32.48 68.63
CA ALA A 66 -28.86 31.92 69.56
C ALA A 66 -28.16 31.60 70.89
N ASP A 67 -28.58 32.32 71.93
CA ASP A 67 -28.19 32.26 73.33
C ASP A 67 -26.76 32.67 73.74
N LYS A 68 -26.72 33.63 74.66
CA LYS A 68 -25.55 33.95 75.47
C LYS A 68 -25.29 32.77 76.41
N ASP A 69 -24.03 32.36 76.49
CA ASP A 69 -23.43 31.46 77.50
C ASP A 69 -23.49 29.94 77.30
N ALA A 70 -23.17 29.46 76.10
CA ALA A 70 -22.32 28.27 75.96
C ALA A 70 -21.58 28.28 74.61
N ALA A 71 -20.36 28.80 74.58
CA ALA A 71 -19.43 28.39 73.53
C ALA A 71 -19.30 26.86 73.58
N PRO A 72 -19.23 26.15 72.44
CA PRO A 72 -18.90 24.74 72.47
C PRO A 72 -17.65 24.56 73.33
N PRO A 73 -17.64 23.60 74.28
CA PRO A 73 -16.52 23.37 75.16
C PRO A 73 -15.21 23.44 74.36
N PRO A 74 -14.18 24.16 74.84
CA PRO A 74 -12.90 24.27 74.13
C PRO A 74 -12.36 22.91 73.66
N GLU A 75 -12.68 21.87 74.41
CA GLU A 75 -12.40 20.47 74.12
C GLU A 75 -13.08 19.95 72.84
N GLU A 76 -14.33 20.30 72.56
CA GLU A 76 -15.03 19.94 71.31
C GLU A 76 -14.41 20.64 70.09
N CYS A 77 -14.02 21.92 70.23
CA CYS A 77 -13.33 22.65 69.17
C CYS A 77 -11.96 22.01 68.86
N LEU A 78 -11.23 21.62 69.90
CA LEU A 78 -9.96 20.92 69.75
C LEU A 78 -10.12 19.53 69.13
N GLN A 79 -11.14 18.77 69.52
CA GLN A 79 -11.45 17.47 68.92
C GLN A 79 -11.82 17.58 67.43
N LEU A 80 -12.53 18.65 67.06
CA LEU A 80 -12.90 18.89 65.67
C LEU A 80 -11.69 19.27 64.81
N LEU A 81 -10.82 20.13 65.34
CA LEU A 81 -9.57 20.51 64.71
C LEU A 81 -8.61 19.32 64.58
N SER A 82 -8.50 18.49 65.62
CA SER A 82 -7.65 17.29 65.58
C SER A 82 -8.16 16.29 64.55
N ARG A 83 -9.48 16.03 64.51
CA ARG A 83 -10.11 15.18 63.49
C ARG A 83 -9.93 15.74 62.08
N ALA A 84 -10.14 17.03 61.87
CA ALA A 84 -9.96 17.66 60.57
C ALA A 84 -8.49 17.59 60.12
N THR A 85 -7.55 17.84 61.03
CA THR A 85 -6.11 17.74 60.77
C THR A 85 -5.71 16.31 60.41
N GLN A 86 -6.25 15.32 61.11
CA GLN A 86 -6.01 13.91 60.82
C GLN A 86 -6.53 13.54 59.43
N VAL A 87 -7.76 13.93 59.08
CA VAL A 87 -8.31 13.71 57.73
C VAL A 87 -7.45 14.37 56.66
N PHE A 88 -6.98 15.60 56.86
CA PHE A 88 -6.08 16.25 55.88
C PHE A 88 -4.76 15.51 55.71
N ARG A 89 -4.15 15.04 56.80
CA ARG A 89 -2.89 14.30 56.74
C ARG A 89 -3.06 12.95 56.03
N GLU A 90 -4.04 12.17 56.46
CA GLU A 90 -4.19 10.77 56.04
C GLU A 90 -4.95 10.62 54.71
N GLU A 91 -6.03 11.38 54.50
CA GLU A 91 -6.92 11.22 53.34
C GLU A 91 -6.60 12.18 52.18
N TYR A 92 -5.83 13.24 52.42
CA TYR A 92 -5.49 14.23 51.39
C TYR A 92 -4.00 14.22 51.07
N ILE A 93 -3.16 14.62 52.02
CA ILE A 93 -1.72 14.79 51.77
C ILE A 93 -1.09 13.45 51.41
N LEU A 94 -1.27 12.43 52.24
CA LEU A 94 -0.67 11.11 52.01
C LEU A 94 -1.10 10.50 50.66
N LYS A 95 -2.41 10.52 50.35
CA LYS A 95 -2.93 9.98 49.07
C LYS A 95 -2.45 10.78 47.85
N GLN A 96 -2.33 12.10 47.96
CA GLN A 96 -1.76 12.94 46.91
C GLN A 96 -0.27 12.66 46.69
N ASP A 97 0.50 12.48 47.76
CA ASP A 97 1.92 12.14 47.68
C ASP A 97 2.14 10.77 47.04
N LEU A 98 1.34 9.75 47.43
CA LEU A 98 1.36 8.43 46.79
C LEU A 98 1.03 8.50 45.30
N ALA A 99 -0.02 9.23 44.92
CA ALA A 99 -0.38 9.41 43.51
C ALA A 99 0.73 10.12 42.71
N LYS A 100 1.37 11.13 43.31
CA LYS A 100 2.51 11.83 42.71
C LYS A 100 3.69 10.88 42.50
N GLU A 101 4.01 10.03 43.47
CA GLU A 101 5.10 9.07 43.36
C GLU A 101 4.85 8.05 42.24
N GLU A 102 3.64 7.49 42.17
CA GLU A 102 3.22 6.58 41.09
C GLU A 102 3.35 7.23 39.70
N ILE A 103 2.91 8.48 39.55
CA ILE A 103 3.08 9.25 38.31
C ILE A 103 4.56 9.44 37.97
N GLN A 104 5.40 9.77 38.95
CA GLN A 104 6.83 9.95 38.73
C GLN A 104 7.52 8.64 38.31
N GLN A 105 7.17 7.52 38.93
CA GLN A 105 7.67 6.20 38.54
C GLN A 105 7.24 5.85 37.11
N ARG A 106 5.96 6.08 36.78
CA ARG A 106 5.43 5.84 35.43
C ARG A 106 6.14 6.67 34.37
N VAL A 107 6.41 7.95 34.64
CA VAL A 107 7.16 8.83 33.73
C VAL A 107 8.59 8.31 33.50
N LYS A 108 9.30 7.91 34.55
CA LYS A 108 10.66 7.34 34.43
C LYS A 108 10.67 6.09 33.56
N LEU A 109 9.72 5.19 33.77
CA LEU A 109 9.57 3.97 32.98
C LEU A 109 9.30 4.29 31.50
N LEU A 110 8.34 5.19 31.23
CA LEU A 110 7.99 5.61 29.86
C LEU A 110 9.18 6.27 29.15
N TRP A 111 10.00 7.03 29.87
CA TRP A 111 11.20 7.64 29.30
C TRP A 111 12.24 6.59 28.89
N GLY A 112 12.47 5.60 29.75
CA GLY A 112 13.34 4.45 29.42
C GLY A 112 12.82 3.66 28.21
N GLN A 113 11.52 3.40 28.15
CA GLN A 113 10.89 2.72 27.01
C GLN A 113 11.04 3.52 25.71
N LYS A 114 10.78 4.84 25.75
CA LYS A 114 10.95 5.73 24.59
C LYS A 114 12.39 5.73 24.09
N LYS A 115 13.37 5.79 25.01
CA LYS A 115 14.79 5.76 24.66
C LYS A 115 15.15 4.45 23.94
N LYS A 116 14.76 3.31 24.52
CA LYS A 116 15.00 1.99 23.92
C LYS A 116 14.35 1.88 22.53
N GLN A 117 13.10 2.34 22.38
CA GLN A 117 12.41 2.32 21.09
C GLN A 117 13.13 3.16 20.02
N LEU A 118 13.71 4.29 20.41
CA LEU A 118 14.48 5.12 19.48
C LEU A 118 15.78 4.42 19.06
N GLU A 119 16.44 3.72 19.99
CA GLU A 119 17.62 2.91 19.72
C GLU A 119 17.29 1.74 18.78
N ASP A 120 16.23 1.00 19.05
CA ASP A 120 15.75 -0.11 18.22
C ASP A 120 15.37 0.37 16.81
N LEU A 121 14.67 1.50 16.69
CA LEU A 121 14.35 2.11 15.40
C LEU A 121 15.59 2.51 14.62
N ASN A 122 16.63 3.02 15.30
CA ASN A 122 17.87 3.38 14.65
C ASN A 122 18.63 2.14 14.16
N TYR A 123 18.67 1.09 14.98
CA TYR A 123 19.24 -0.21 14.61
C TYR A 123 18.56 -0.76 13.35
N CYS A 124 17.23 -0.81 13.30
CA CYS A 124 16.50 -1.28 12.12
C CYS A 124 16.78 -0.42 10.87
N ARG A 125 17.01 0.89 11.02
CA ARG A 125 17.36 1.77 9.89
C ARG A 125 18.72 1.41 9.32
N GLU A 126 19.71 1.16 10.17
CA GLU A 126 21.06 0.77 9.74
C GLU A 126 21.08 -0.64 9.14
N GLU A 127 20.36 -1.59 9.73
CA GLU A 127 20.23 -2.94 9.18
C GLU A 127 19.60 -2.92 7.78
N ARG A 128 18.51 -2.15 7.60
CA ARG A 128 17.88 -1.95 6.29
C ARG A 128 18.84 -1.31 5.27
N LYS A 129 19.69 -0.37 5.71
CA LYS A 129 20.69 0.26 4.86
C LYS A 129 21.74 -0.76 4.41
N SER A 130 22.30 -1.52 5.35
CA SER A 130 23.27 -2.60 5.07
C SER A 130 22.70 -3.66 4.12
N LEU A 131 21.45 -4.07 4.33
CA LEU A 131 20.77 -5.04 3.47
C LEU A 131 20.61 -4.51 2.03
N ARG A 132 20.26 -3.23 1.88
CA ARG A 132 20.16 -2.59 0.56
C ARG A 132 21.51 -2.54 -0.14
N GLU A 133 22.56 -2.10 0.55
CA GLU A 133 23.92 -2.06 0.00
C GLU A 133 24.41 -3.46 -0.41
N MET A 134 24.05 -4.50 0.34
CA MET A 134 24.36 -5.88 -0.02
C MET A 134 23.59 -6.35 -1.26
N ALA A 135 22.31 -6.00 -1.36
CA ALA A 135 21.49 -6.30 -2.53
C ALA A 135 22.02 -5.62 -3.80
N GLU A 136 22.42 -4.34 -3.70
CA GLU A 136 23.05 -3.60 -4.80
C GLU A 136 24.36 -4.28 -5.25
N ARG A 137 25.27 -4.59 -4.31
CA ARG A 137 26.50 -5.33 -4.61
C ARG A 137 26.25 -6.69 -5.25
N LEU A 138 25.16 -7.36 -4.89
CA LEU A 138 24.79 -8.64 -5.48
C LEU A 138 24.25 -8.47 -6.90
N ALA A 139 23.45 -7.43 -7.14
CA ALA A 139 22.96 -7.10 -8.47
C ALA A 139 24.09 -6.76 -9.44
N ASP A 140 25.09 -5.98 -9.01
CA ASP A 140 26.27 -5.66 -9.82
C ASP A 140 27.03 -6.93 -10.23
N LYS A 141 27.27 -7.84 -9.28
CA LYS A 141 27.93 -9.13 -9.55
C LYS A 141 27.12 -10.01 -10.49
N TYR A 142 25.80 -9.97 -10.39
CA TYR A 142 24.93 -10.75 -11.27
C TYR A 142 25.01 -10.24 -12.71
N GLU A 143 24.97 -8.92 -12.91
CA GLU A 143 25.07 -8.36 -14.26
C GLU A 143 26.46 -8.63 -14.87
N GLU A 144 27.54 -8.48 -14.09
CA GLU A 144 28.89 -8.84 -14.54
C GLU A 144 28.99 -10.33 -14.93
N ALA A 145 28.40 -11.22 -14.14
CA ALA A 145 28.39 -12.65 -14.46
C ALA A 145 27.60 -12.95 -15.74
N LYS A 146 26.46 -12.28 -15.92
CA LYS A 146 25.60 -12.41 -17.10
C LYS A 146 26.28 -11.91 -18.36
N GLU A 147 26.95 -10.74 -18.32
CA GLU A 147 27.75 -10.23 -19.43
C GLU A 147 28.88 -11.20 -19.82
N LYS A 148 29.62 -11.72 -18.83
CA LYS A 148 30.67 -12.73 -19.06
C LYS A 148 30.09 -14.00 -19.67
N GLN A 149 28.94 -14.47 -19.20
CA GLN A 149 28.27 -15.63 -19.76
C GLN A 149 27.85 -15.38 -21.22
N GLU A 150 27.36 -14.19 -21.53
CA GLU A 150 27.00 -13.82 -22.91
C GLU A 150 28.24 -13.80 -23.82
N ASP A 151 29.36 -13.21 -23.38
CA ASP A 151 30.60 -13.22 -24.15
C ASP A 151 31.09 -14.66 -24.41
N ILE A 152 31.13 -15.51 -23.38
CA ILE A 152 31.50 -16.92 -23.51
C ILE A 152 30.56 -17.63 -24.49
N THR A 153 29.24 -17.40 -24.38
CA THR A 153 28.24 -17.98 -25.26
C THR A 153 28.46 -17.53 -26.71
N ASN A 154 28.75 -16.25 -26.94
CA ASN A 154 29.01 -15.71 -28.27
C ASN A 154 30.30 -16.27 -28.87
N ARG A 155 31.35 -16.42 -28.07
CA ARG A 155 32.60 -17.09 -28.47
C ARG A 155 32.36 -18.55 -28.82
N MET A 156 31.61 -19.29 -28.00
CA MET A 156 31.25 -20.68 -28.27
C MET A 156 30.43 -20.81 -29.57
N LYS A 157 29.44 -19.93 -29.79
CA LYS A 157 28.67 -19.86 -31.04
C LYS A 157 29.55 -19.60 -32.26
N LYS A 158 30.63 -18.80 -32.13
CA LYS A 158 31.58 -18.57 -33.23
C LYS A 158 32.40 -19.82 -33.53
N VAL A 159 32.93 -20.48 -32.51
CA VAL A 159 33.68 -21.74 -32.65
C VAL A 159 32.80 -22.83 -33.29
N LEU A 160 31.59 -23.02 -32.78
CA LEU A 160 30.66 -24.01 -33.32
C LEU A 160 30.33 -23.73 -34.80
N ARG A 161 30.04 -22.47 -35.16
CA ARG A 161 29.81 -22.07 -36.55
C ARG A 161 31.02 -22.35 -37.44
N SER A 162 32.24 -22.09 -36.97
CA SER A 162 33.45 -22.38 -37.74
C SER A 162 33.63 -23.88 -37.99
N PHE A 163 33.39 -24.72 -36.99
CA PHE A 163 33.43 -26.18 -37.14
C PHE A 163 32.36 -26.66 -38.12
N GLN A 164 31.13 -26.20 -37.96
CA GLN A 164 30.00 -26.55 -38.82
C GLN A 164 30.25 -26.13 -40.28
N SER A 165 30.88 -24.97 -40.51
CA SER A 165 31.20 -24.48 -41.86
C SER A 165 32.27 -25.30 -42.59
N GLN A 166 33.07 -26.10 -41.85
CA GLN A 166 34.07 -27.00 -42.43
C GLN A 166 33.48 -28.37 -42.78
N LEU A 167 32.25 -28.66 -42.38
CA LEU A 167 31.57 -29.89 -42.77
C LEU A 167 31.15 -29.79 -44.25
N PRO A 168 31.58 -30.72 -45.11
CA PRO A 168 31.31 -30.65 -46.56
C PRO A 168 29.85 -30.97 -46.93
N VAL A 169 28.99 -31.23 -45.95
CA VAL A 169 27.58 -31.59 -46.17
C VAL A 169 26.70 -30.81 -45.19
N LEU A 170 25.71 -30.09 -45.72
CA LEU A 170 24.69 -29.43 -44.91
C LEU A 170 23.83 -30.47 -44.18
N SER A 171 23.58 -30.23 -42.89
CA SER A 171 22.61 -30.99 -42.10
C SER A 171 21.20 -30.82 -42.68
N ASP A 172 20.31 -31.79 -42.45
CA ASP A 172 18.94 -31.71 -42.94
C ASP A 172 18.18 -30.51 -42.33
N THR A 173 18.47 -30.15 -41.08
CA THR A 173 17.94 -28.94 -40.44
C THR A 173 18.43 -27.65 -41.11
N GLU A 174 19.68 -27.61 -41.57
CA GLU A 174 20.23 -26.47 -42.31
C GLU A 174 19.63 -26.34 -43.70
N LYS A 175 19.35 -27.48 -44.36
CA LYS A 175 18.64 -27.50 -45.64
C LYS A 175 17.21 -26.98 -45.48
N ASP A 176 16.52 -27.36 -44.42
CA ASP A 176 15.15 -26.88 -44.17
C ASP A 176 15.15 -25.39 -43.81
N MET A 177 16.05 -24.94 -42.94
CA MET A 177 16.23 -23.51 -42.67
C MET A 177 16.56 -22.71 -43.94
N LYS A 178 17.35 -23.26 -44.86
CA LYS A 178 17.63 -22.62 -46.16
C LYS A 178 16.36 -22.48 -47.01
N LYS A 179 15.49 -23.49 -47.04
CA LYS A 179 14.20 -23.41 -47.75
C LYS A 179 13.28 -22.35 -47.13
N GLU A 180 13.23 -22.28 -45.80
CA GLU A 180 12.47 -21.25 -45.08
C GLU A 180 13.00 -19.85 -45.39
N LEU A 181 14.31 -19.65 -45.33
CA LEU A 181 14.96 -18.38 -45.68
C LEU A 181 14.67 -17.96 -47.12
N GLN A 182 14.70 -18.90 -48.06
CA GLN A 182 14.33 -18.61 -49.45
C GLN A 182 12.86 -18.20 -49.56
N THR A 183 11.97 -18.90 -48.87
CA THR A 183 10.54 -18.59 -48.85
C THR A 183 10.29 -17.18 -48.29
N ILE A 184 10.96 -16.82 -47.19
CA ILE A 184 10.87 -15.48 -46.59
C ILE A 184 11.40 -14.42 -47.57
N HIS A 185 12.51 -14.70 -48.26
CA HIS A 185 13.07 -13.80 -49.26
C HIS A 185 12.09 -13.53 -50.40
N ASP A 186 11.47 -14.59 -50.94
CA ASP A 186 10.50 -14.48 -52.03
C ASP A 186 9.26 -13.69 -51.56
N GLN A 187 8.77 -13.94 -50.34
CA GLN A 187 7.69 -13.17 -49.71
C GLN A 187 8.03 -11.68 -49.57
N LEU A 188 9.24 -11.36 -49.11
CA LEU A 188 9.72 -9.98 -49.01
C LEU A 188 9.79 -9.31 -50.38
N GLN A 189 10.20 -10.03 -51.42
CA GLN A 189 10.24 -9.53 -52.79
C GLN A 189 8.82 -9.26 -53.33
N HIS A 190 7.87 -10.16 -53.07
CA HIS A 190 6.45 -9.95 -53.41
C HIS A 190 5.87 -8.73 -52.72
N LEU A 191 6.11 -8.56 -51.41
CA LEU A 191 5.67 -7.38 -50.66
C LEU A 191 6.29 -6.09 -51.19
N SER A 192 7.59 -6.09 -51.48
CA SER A 192 8.29 -4.95 -52.09
C SER A 192 7.66 -4.55 -53.43
N ASN A 193 7.33 -5.54 -54.27
CA ASN A 193 6.65 -5.31 -55.54
C ASN A 193 5.22 -4.78 -55.33
N ALA A 194 4.45 -5.33 -54.38
CA ALA A 194 3.11 -4.86 -54.03
C ALA A 194 3.12 -3.40 -53.54
N ILE A 195 4.07 -3.04 -52.68
CA ILE A 195 4.26 -1.66 -52.21
C ILE A 195 4.54 -0.72 -53.39
N ARG A 196 5.39 -1.14 -54.32
CA ARG A 196 5.69 -0.35 -55.54
C ARG A 196 4.43 -0.13 -56.38
N GLN A 197 3.62 -1.17 -56.58
CA GLN A 197 2.36 -1.05 -57.31
C GLN A 197 1.37 -0.11 -56.62
N VAL A 198 1.24 -0.19 -55.28
CA VAL A 198 0.39 0.72 -54.51
C VAL A 198 0.86 2.17 -54.64
N LYS A 199 2.18 2.43 -54.56
CA LYS A 199 2.74 3.77 -54.78
C LYS A 199 2.41 4.29 -56.19
N MET A 200 2.62 3.48 -57.23
CA MET A 200 2.29 3.88 -58.60
C MET A 200 0.80 4.17 -58.78
N LYS A 201 -0.09 3.34 -58.21
CA LYS A 201 -1.54 3.57 -58.25
C LYS A 201 -1.94 4.84 -57.51
N LYS A 202 -1.33 5.12 -56.36
CA LYS A 202 -1.54 6.35 -55.60
C LYS A 202 -1.13 7.58 -56.41
N GLU A 203 0.05 7.56 -57.01
CA GLU A 203 0.54 8.67 -57.85
C GLU A 203 -0.34 8.89 -59.07
N TYR A 204 -0.80 7.81 -59.71
CA TYR A 204 -1.74 7.89 -60.83
C TYR A 204 -3.06 8.54 -60.40
N GLN A 205 -3.68 8.06 -59.32
CA GLN A 205 -4.92 8.64 -58.79
C GLN A 205 -4.75 10.10 -58.38
N GLN A 206 -3.62 10.45 -57.75
CA GLN A 206 -3.31 11.82 -57.37
C GLN A 206 -3.22 12.74 -58.60
N LYS A 207 -2.50 12.32 -59.65
CA LYS A 207 -2.43 13.07 -60.92
C LYS A 207 -3.78 13.19 -61.61
N GLN A 208 -4.63 12.16 -61.55
CA GLN A 208 -6.00 12.22 -62.09
C GLN A 208 -6.91 13.16 -61.27
N MET A 209 -6.76 13.19 -59.95
CA MET A 209 -7.49 14.11 -59.07
C MET A 209 -7.05 15.57 -59.26
N GLU A 210 -5.77 15.80 -59.51
CA GLU A 210 -5.22 17.13 -59.82
C GLU A 210 -5.70 17.64 -61.19
N LYS A 211 -5.72 16.78 -62.22
CA LYS A 211 -6.28 17.09 -63.55
C LYS A 211 -7.80 17.25 -63.56
N GLY A 212 -8.49 16.66 -62.58
CA GLY A 212 -9.94 16.74 -62.39
C GLY A 212 -10.44 17.98 -61.63
N ARG A 213 -9.58 18.96 -61.32
CA ARG A 213 -10.01 20.26 -60.76
C ARG A 213 -10.68 21.14 -61.82
N SER A 214 -11.81 20.68 -62.36
CA SER A 214 -12.86 21.57 -62.89
C SER A 214 -13.71 22.08 -61.70
N PRO A 215 -14.46 23.19 -61.83
CA PRO A 215 -14.97 23.93 -60.70
C PRO A 215 -15.85 23.05 -59.83
N ARG A 216 -15.38 22.84 -58.59
CA ARG A 216 -16.07 22.32 -57.40
C ARG A 216 -17.50 21.81 -57.72
N LYS A 217 -17.62 20.54 -58.11
CA LYS A 217 -18.95 19.88 -58.17
C LYS A 217 -19.65 20.15 -56.82
N PRO A 218 -20.92 20.57 -56.84
CA PRO A 218 -21.62 21.01 -55.64
C PRO A 218 -21.56 19.89 -54.61
N SER A 219 -21.30 20.26 -53.36
CA SER A 219 -21.50 19.35 -52.23
C SER A 219 -22.84 18.67 -52.42
N ILE A 220 -22.84 17.34 -52.56
CA ILE A 220 -24.07 16.55 -52.60
C ILE A 220 -24.72 16.76 -51.24
N SER A 221 -25.58 17.76 -51.12
CA SER A 221 -26.35 17.98 -49.90
C SER A 221 -27.47 16.96 -49.93
N LEU A 222 -27.29 15.88 -49.19
CA LEU A 222 -28.38 14.93 -48.96
C LEU A 222 -29.52 15.69 -48.28
N SER A 223 -30.74 15.53 -48.82
CA SER A 223 -31.94 16.05 -48.16
C SER A 223 -32.05 15.46 -46.75
N ALA A 224 -32.63 16.19 -45.81
CA ALA A 224 -32.82 15.72 -44.43
C ALA A 224 -33.50 14.34 -44.37
N TYR A 225 -34.42 14.05 -45.30
CA TYR A 225 -35.04 12.73 -45.43
C TYR A 225 -34.06 11.66 -45.91
N GLN A 226 -33.27 11.93 -46.95
CA GLN A 226 -32.27 10.99 -47.48
C GLN A 226 -31.19 10.68 -46.43
N SER A 227 -30.73 11.69 -45.68
CA SER A 227 -29.78 11.49 -44.59
C SER A 227 -30.39 10.65 -43.47
N LYS A 228 -31.67 10.84 -43.14
CA LYS A 228 -32.38 10.06 -42.11
C LYS A 228 -32.59 8.61 -42.54
N CYS A 229 -32.94 8.36 -43.81
CA CYS A 229 -33.05 7.01 -44.36
C CYS A 229 -31.70 6.28 -44.36
N ILE A 230 -30.63 6.93 -44.83
CA ILE A 230 -29.28 6.34 -44.82
C ILE A 230 -28.85 6.02 -43.39
N GLN A 231 -29.09 6.93 -42.45
CA GLN A 231 -28.74 6.71 -41.05
C GLN A 231 -29.55 5.58 -40.41
N ALA A 232 -30.82 5.40 -40.79
CA ALA A 232 -31.64 4.30 -40.32
C ALA A 232 -31.12 2.94 -40.84
N VAL A 233 -30.82 2.85 -42.13
CA VAL A 233 -30.25 1.62 -42.74
C VAL A 233 -28.89 1.30 -42.14
N LEU A 234 -28.00 2.29 -41.99
CA LEU A 234 -26.70 2.07 -41.36
C LEU A 234 -26.80 1.63 -39.90
N ARG A 235 -27.83 2.09 -39.17
CA ARG A 235 -28.08 1.64 -37.80
C ARG A 235 -28.58 0.20 -37.77
N GLU A 236 -29.51 -0.16 -38.64
CA GLU A 236 -30.04 -1.52 -38.78
C GLU A 236 -28.93 -2.52 -39.13
N GLU A 237 -28.13 -2.22 -40.15
CA GLU A 237 -26.95 -3.02 -40.53
C GLU A 237 -25.92 -3.08 -39.40
N GLY A 238 -25.73 -1.97 -38.67
CA GLY A 238 -24.86 -1.92 -37.50
C GLY A 238 -25.33 -2.79 -36.33
N GLU A 239 -26.64 -2.91 -36.12
CA GLU A 239 -27.23 -3.84 -35.16
C GLU A 239 -27.10 -5.28 -35.62
N HIS A 240 -27.32 -5.55 -36.91
CA HIS A 240 -27.12 -6.86 -37.52
C HIS A 240 -25.68 -7.36 -37.36
N ILE A 241 -24.68 -6.51 -37.63
CA ILE A 241 -23.28 -6.85 -37.42
C ILE A 241 -22.99 -7.13 -35.95
N ARG A 242 -23.56 -6.35 -35.03
CA ARG A 242 -23.37 -6.53 -33.58
C ARG A 242 -23.93 -7.87 -33.11
N GLU A 243 -25.09 -8.26 -33.61
CA GLU A 243 -25.71 -9.54 -33.32
C GLU A 243 -24.88 -10.71 -33.89
N MET A 244 -24.39 -10.60 -35.14
CA MET A 244 -23.51 -11.61 -35.71
C MET A 244 -22.20 -11.76 -34.93
N VAL A 245 -21.61 -10.66 -34.46
CA VAL A 245 -20.41 -10.70 -33.60
C VAL A 245 -20.69 -11.37 -32.27
N LYS A 246 -21.87 -11.13 -31.67
CA LYS A 246 -22.29 -11.80 -30.44
C LYS A 246 -22.43 -13.31 -30.66
N GLN A 247 -23.09 -13.72 -31.74
CA GLN A 247 -23.23 -15.14 -32.10
C GLN A 247 -21.87 -15.82 -32.31
N ILE A 248 -20.92 -15.15 -32.99
CA ILE A 248 -19.55 -15.67 -33.17
C ILE A 248 -18.83 -15.81 -31.82
N ASN A 249 -18.99 -14.84 -30.91
CA ASN A 249 -18.38 -14.91 -29.58
C ASN A 249 -19.00 -16.01 -28.71
N ASP A 250 -20.31 -16.21 -28.77
CA ASP A 250 -21.01 -17.29 -28.07
C ASP A 250 -20.54 -18.65 -28.60
N ILE A 251 -20.43 -18.82 -29.92
CA ILE A 251 -19.84 -20.03 -30.53
C ILE A 251 -18.39 -20.22 -30.09
N ARG A 252 -17.56 -19.17 -30.11
CA ARG A 252 -16.16 -19.24 -29.65
C ARG A 252 -16.07 -19.66 -28.18
N SER A 253 -17.01 -19.23 -27.34
CA SER A 253 -17.09 -19.64 -25.93
C SER A 253 -17.45 -21.12 -25.75
N HIS A 254 -18.24 -21.69 -26.67
CA HIS A 254 -18.59 -23.11 -26.67
C HIS A 254 -17.56 -24.01 -27.35
N VAL A 255 -16.75 -23.47 -28.27
CA VAL A 255 -15.72 -24.22 -29.01
C VAL A 255 -14.38 -24.27 -28.26
N ASN A 256 -14.11 -23.34 -27.35
CA ASN A 256 -12.94 -23.40 -26.47
C ASN A 256 -13.20 -24.37 -25.30
N PHE A 257 -13.02 -25.67 -25.55
CA PHE A 257 -12.58 -26.65 -24.54
C PHE A 257 -11.05 -26.69 -24.50
#